data_AF-A0A970N7L3-F1
#
_entry.id   AF-A0A970N7L3-F1
#
_cell.length_a   1.000
_cell.length_b   1.000
_cell.length_c   1.000
_cell.angle_alpha   90.00
_cell.angle_beta   90.00
_cell.angle_gamma   90.00
#
_symmetry.space_group_name_H-M   'P 1'
#
loop_
_entity.id
_entity.type
_entity.pdbx_description
1 polymer ?
#
loop_
_entity_poly.entity_id
_entity_poly.type
_entity_poly.pdbx_seq_one_letter_code
_entity_poly.pdbx_strand_id
1 'polypeptide(L)'
;GHSLGGAAALGIGRMRSDIGAVVSLEAPFMCDILGVENDGFVFMDAAYPVPVLNVYSDSSWPYLVQWPQYGENVRLLSDSDKDVYNLHIAGVGHLSLTDLSLASPILTRILNGHASSVSAEECLQRINKECLAFFDYYLKGIGVFEIVGRL
;
A
#
# COMPACT_ATOMS: atom_id res chain seq x y z
N GLY A 1 4.59 5.12 3.58
CA GLY A 1 5.96 4.55 3.62
C GLY A 1 5.99 3.23 2.84
N HIS A 2 7.17 2.62 2.63
CA HIS A 2 7.31 1.36 1.89
C HIS A 2 7.60 0.16 2.79
N SER A 3 7.01 -1.01 2.51
CA SER A 3 7.22 -2.27 3.23
C SER A 3 7.02 -2.08 4.74
N LEU A 4 8.01 -2.37 5.59
CA LEU A 4 7.93 -2.09 7.03
C LEU A 4 7.62 -0.61 7.35
N GLY A 5 8.13 0.34 6.55
CA GLY A 5 7.79 1.75 6.68
C GLY A 5 6.36 2.08 6.22
N GLY A 6 5.74 1.22 5.40
CA GLY A 6 4.31 1.27 5.09
C GLY A 6 3.47 0.78 6.26
N ALA A 7 3.86 -0.35 6.86
CA ALA A 7 3.23 -0.89 8.06
C ALA A 7 3.31 0.10 9.24
N ALA A 8 4.45 0.77 9.41
CA ALA A 8 4.59 1.84 10.40
C ALA A 8 3.69 3.05 10.11
N ALA A 9 3.55 3.45 8.84
CA ALA A 9 2.65 4.53 8.43
C ALA A 9 1.18 4.17 8.74
N LEU A 10 0.79 2.91 8.51
CA LEU A 10 -0.53 2.41 8.90
C LEU A 10 -0.69 2.43 10.43
N GLY A 11 0.30 1.94 11.17
CA GLY A 11 0.28 1.97 12.64
C GLY A 11 0.06 3.37 13.21
N ILE A 12 0.80 4.38 12.74
CA ILE A 12 0.62 5.76 13.22
C ILE A 12 -0.74 6.34 12.82
N GLY A 13 -1.27 6.01 11.63
CA GLY A 13 -2.59 6.45 11.20
C GLY A 13 -3.72 5.95 12.10
N ARG A 14 -3.56 4.77 12.68
CA ARG A 14 -4.50 4.23 13.67
C ARG A 14 -4.31 4.81 15.07
N MET A 15 -3.05 5.00 15.51
CA MET A 15 -2.73 5.37 16.90
C MET A 15 -2.82 6.87 17.20
N ARG A 16 -2.66 7.72 16.18
CA ARG A 16 -2.51 9.17 16.37
C ARG A 16 -3.66 9.94 15.74
N SER A 17 -4.36 10.70 16.56
CA SER A 17 -5.50 11.53 16.13
C SER A 17 -5.09 12.77 15.32
N ASP A 18 -3.80 13.12 15.27
CA ASP A 18 -3.29 14.25 14.47
C ASP A 18 -2.90 13.85 13.03
N ILE A 19 -3.02 12.57 12.67
CA ILE A 19 -2.82 12.09 11.30
C ILE A 19 -4.15 12.16 10.55
N GLY A 20 -4.16 12.80 9.38
CA GLY A 20 -5.39 12.99 8.58
C GLY A 20 -5.59 12.00 7.43
N ALA A 21 -4.54 11.32 6.96
CA ALA A 21 -4.57 10.33 5.87
C ALA A 21 -3.24 9.57 5.79
N VAL A 22 -3.23 8.36 5.24
CA VAL A 22 -2.03 7.51 5.14
C VAL A 22 -1.83 6.93 3.73
N VAL A 23 -0.58 6.88 3.29
CA VAL A 23 -0.15 6.10 2.11
C VAL A 23 0.78 4.98 2.53
N SER A 24 0.48 3.76 2.08
CA SER A 24 1.29 2.56 2.28
C SER A 24 1.70 1.94 0.95
N LEU A 25 2.99 1.76 0.73
CA LEU A 25 3.54 1.09 -0.45
C LEU A 25 3.90 -0.34 -0.06
N GLU A 26 3.09 -1.29 -0.52
CA GLU A 26 3.25 -2.72 -0.36
C GLU A 26 3.56 -3.14 1.07
N ALA A 27 2.58 -2.95 1.96
CA ALA A 27 2.72 -3.33 3.36
C ALA A 27 1.45 -3.95 3.95
N PRO A 28 1.62 -4.87 4.92
CA PRO A 28 0.51 -5.36 5.73
C PRO A 28 0.17 -4.41 6.88
N PHE A 29 -1.06 -4.50 7.40
CA PHE A 29 -1.53 -3.80 8.60
C PHE A 29 -0.97 -4.43 9.88
N MET A 30 0.36 -4.43 10.05
CA MET A 30 1.02 -5.16 11.17
C MET A 30 0.56 -4.69 12.55
N CYS A 31 0.26 -3.39 12.72
CA CYS A 31 -0.20 -2.84 14.00
C CYS A 31 -1.64 -3.20 14.34
N ASP A 32 -2.40 -3.77 13.40
CA ASP A 32 -3.75 -4.25 13.62
C ASP A 32 -3.75 -5.72 14.07
N ILE A 33 -2.59 -6.40 14.09
CA ILE A 33 -2.44 -7.76 14.60
C ILE A 33 -2.51 -7.73 16.14
N LEU A 34 -3.56 -8.32 16.70
CA LEU A 34 -3.78 -8.48 18.14
C LEU A 34 -3.08 -9.71 18.71
N GLY A 35 -2.82 -10.73 17.88
CA GLY A 35 -2.22 -11.98 18.30
C GLY A 35 -2.01 -12.97 17.15
N VAL A 36 -1.52 -14.15 17.50
CA VAL A 36 -1.32 -15.28 16.58
C VAL A 36 -2.07 -16.49 17.13
N GLU A 37 -2.97 -17.06 16.33
CA GLU A 37 -3.76 -18.24 16.68
C GLU A 37 -3.83 -19.20 15.48
N ASN A 38 -3.64 -20.51 15.72
CA ASN A 38 -3.72 -21.56 14.69
C ASN A 38 -2.93 -21.23 13.40
N ASP A 39 -1.68 -20.79 13.54
CA ASP A 39 -0.78 -20.37 12.45
C ASP A 39 -1.28 -19.17 11.61
N GLY A 40 -2.29 -18.44 12.11
CA GLY A 40 -2.85 -17.23 11.50
C GLY A 40 -2.75 -16.01 12.41
N PHE A 41 -3.02 -14.84 11.85
CA PHE A 41 -3.06 -13.58 12.60
C PHE A 41 -4.49 -13.24 12.99
N VAL A 42 -4.67 -12.83 14.25
CA VAL A 42 -5.93 -12.25 14.73
C VAL A 42 -5.83 -10.75 14.53
N PHE A 43 -6.67 -10.20 13.66
CA PHE A 43 -6.70 -8.76 13.38
C PHE A 43 -7.74 -8.04 14.24
N MET A 44 -7.50 -6.75 14.44
CA MET A 44 -8.44 -5.85 15.09
C MET A 44 -9.71 -5.71 14.27
N ASP A 45 -10.85 -6.01 14.88
CA ASP A 45 -12.17 -5.81 14.28
C ASP A 45 -12.67 -4.38 14.55
N ALA A 46 -12.00 -3.40 13.93
CA ALA A 46 -12.39 -2.00 13.98
C ALA A 46 -12.09 -1.32 12.65
N ALA A 47 -13.03 -0.49 12.19
CA ALA A 47 -12.85 0.36 11.02
C ALA A 47 -11.54 1.15 11.14
N TYR A 48 -10.89 1.35 9.99
CA TYR A 48 -9.64 2.09 9.97
C TYR A 48 -9.96 3.60 10.05
N PRO A 49 -9.35 4.37 10.97
CA PRO A 49 -9.93 5.66 11.40
C PRO A 49 -9.68 6.82 10.45
N VAL A 50 -8.77 6.68 9.48
CA VAL A 50 -8.39 7.74 8.54
C VAL A 50 -8.30 7.19 7.12
N PRO A 51 -8.47 8.01 6.08
CA PRO A 51 -8.31 7.58 4.70
C PRO A 51 -6.98 6.87 4.44
N VAL A 52 -7.01 5.82 3.61
CA VAL A 52 -5.82 5.02 3.27
C VAL A 52 -5.69 4.84 1.76
N LEU A 53 -4.48 5.07 1.25
CA LEU A 53 -4.06 4.61 -0.07
C LEU A 53 -3.02 3.51 0.08
N ASN A 54 -3.37 2.29 -0.31
CA ASN A 54 -2.44 1.18 -0.47
C ASN A 54 -1.98 1.10 -1.91
N VAL A 55 -0.67 0.90 -2.13
CA VAL A 55 -0.08 0.69 -3.45
C VAL A 55 0.58 -0.68 -3.48
N TYR A 56 0.29 -1.48 -4.49
CA TYR A 56 0.78 -2.85 -4.63
C TYR A 56 1.50 -3.04 -5.96
N SER A 57 2.53 -3.88 -5.93
CA SER A 57 3.20 -4.42 -7.11
C SER A 57 2.74 -5.86 -7.40
N ASP A 58 3.25 -6.46 -8.47
CA ASP A 58 3.02 -7.88 -8.77
C ASP A 58 3.64 -8.83 -7.73
N SER A 59 4.54 -8.32 -6.87
CA SER A 59 5.15 -9.11 -5.79
C SER A 59 4.17 -9.42 -4.66
N SER A 60 3.09 -8.65 -4.49
CA SER A 60 2.14 -8.84 -3.39
C SER A 60 0.70 -9.02 -3.86
N TRP A 61 0.27 -8.28 -4.89
CA TRP A 61 -1.12 -8.26 -5.37
C TRP A 61 -1.76 -9.65 -5.58
N PRO A 62 -1.14 -10.59 -6.33
CA PRO A 62 -1.75 -11.91 -6.55
C PRO A 62 -1.75 -12.82 -5.30
N TYR A 63 -1.01 -12.44 -4.26
CA TYR A 63 -0.83 -13.23 -3.04
C TYR A 63 -1.55 -12.65 -1.82
N LEU A 64 -2.23 -11.49 -1.95
CA LEU A 64 -2.92 -10.85 -0.82
C LEU A 64 -3.90 -11.81 -0.12
N VAL A 65 -4.67 -12.58 -0.88
CA VAL A 65 -5.62 -13.59 -0.36
C VAL A 65 -4.97 -14.84 0.21
N GLN A 66 -3.70 -15.07 -0.10
CA GLN A 66 -2.97 -16.30 0.27
C GLN A 66 -2.11 -16.09 1.51
N TRP A 67 -1.55 -14.90 1.68
CA TRP A 67 -0.60 -14.59 2.74
C TRP A 67 -1.33 -14.10 4.00
N PRO A 68 -1.26 -14.84 5.14
CA PRO A 68 -2.01 -14.50 6.35
C PRO A 68 -1.77 -13.07 6.85
N GLN A 69 -0.56 -12.55 6.70
CA GLN A 69 -0.20 -11.19 7.11
C GLN A 69 -0.96 -10.09 6.34
N TYR A 70 -1.55 -10.41 5.17
CA TYR A 70 -2.36 -9.50 4.37
C TYR A 70 -3.87 -9.69 4.60
N GLY A 71 -4.29 -10.48 5.60
CA GLY A 71 -5.71 -10.73 5.90
C GLY A 71 -6.52 -9.46 6.06
N GLU A 72 -6.01 -8.47 6.78
CA GLU A 72 -6.68 -7.17 6.93
C GLU A 72 -6.72 -6.36 5.62
N ASN A 73 -5.68 -6.43 4.79
CA ASN A 73 -5.72 -5.79 3.47
C ASN A 73 -6.84 -6.37 2.60
N VAL A 74 -7.04 -7.69 2.64
CA VAL A 74 -8.13 -8.37 1.92
C VAL A 74 -9.49 -7.99 2.47
N ARG A 75 -9.61 -7.86 3.80
CA ARG A 75 -10.84 -7.39 4.44
C ARG A 75 -11.21 -5.99 3.92
N LEU A 76 -10.26 -5.06 3.96
CA LEU A 76 -10.47 -3.68 3.49
C LEU A 76 -10.62 -3.55 1.97
N LEU A 77 -10.15 -4.54 1.20
CA LEU A 77 -10.43 -4.66 -0.24
C LEU A 77 -11.87 -5.09 -0.51
N SER A 78 -12.43 -5.95 0.34
CA SER A 78 -13.77 -6.55 0.16
C SER A 78 -14.86 -5.72 0.82
N ASP A 79 -14.50 -4.91 1.83
CA ASP A 79 -15.42 -4.05 2.56
C ASP A 79 -15.65 -2.74 1.81
N SER A 80 -16.86 -2.18 1.95
CA SER A 80 -17.27 -0.94 1.29
C SER A 80 -16.73 0.31 2.02
N ASP A 81 -15.54 0.22 2.61
CA ASP A 81 -14.97 1.30 3.41
C ASP A 81 -14.60 2.47 2.49
N LYS A 82 -15.44 3.51 2.53
CA LYS A 82 -15.51 4.57 1.51
C LYS A 82 -14.20 5.33 1.28
N ASP A 83 -13.29 5.29 2.26
CA ASP A 83 -12.05 6.06 2.28
C ASP A 83 -10.78 5.19 2.19
N VAL A 84 -10.91 3.88 1.90
CA VAL A 84 -9.78 2.98 1.65
C VAL A 84 -9.66 2.67 0.16
N TYR A 85 -8.46 2.88 -0.37
CA TYR A 85 -8.16 2.76 -1.78
C TYR A 85 -6.96 1.85 -2.01
N ASN A 86 -7.03 1.08 -3.09
CA ASN A 86 -6.00 0.11 -3.43
C ASN A 86 -5.60 0.32 -4.89
N LEU A 87 -4.33 0.66 -5.09
CA LEU A 87 -3.71 0.87 -6.40
C LEU A 87 -2.81 -0.32 -6.71
N HIS A 88 -3.11 -1.06 -7.78
CA HIS A 88 -2.18 -2.04 -8.34
C HIS A 88 -1.41 -1.43 -9.51
N ILE A 89 -0.08 -1.50 -9.44
CA ILE A 89 0.82 -1.18 -10.55
C ILE A 89 1.30 -2.50 -11.13
N ALA A 90 0.70 -2.90 -12.26
CA ALA A 90 1.09 -4.10 -12.97
C ALA A 90 2.47 -3.95 -13.63
N GLY A 91 3.22 -5.04 -13.71
CA GLY A 91 4.51 -5.09 -14.40
C GLY A 91 5.70 -4.61 -13.59
N VAL A 92 5.52 -4.33 -12.29
CA VAL A 92 6.59 -3.89 -11.39
C VAL A 92 6.74 -4.83 -10.20
N GLY A 93 7.93 -4.88 -9.60
CA GLY A 93 8.20 -5.69 -8.41
C GLY A 93 8.32 -4.83 -7.15
N HIS A 94 8.49 -5.48 -6.00
CA HIS A 94 8.56 -4.85 -4.67
C HIS A 94 9.44 -3.59 -4.64
N LEU A 95 10.71 -3.72 -5.06
CA LEU A 95 11.69 -2.64 -4.98
C LEU A 95 11.55 -1.60 -6.11
N SER A 96 10.72 -1.88 -7.12
CA SER A 96 10.38 -0.91 -8.16
C SER A 96 9.56 0.27 -7.62
N LEU A 97 8.99 0.14 -6.42
CA LEU A 97 8.27 1.19 -5.71
C LEU A 97 9.19 2.19 -4.99
N THR A 98 10.51 2.10 -5.20
CA THR A 98 11.52 2.92 -4.51
C THR A 98 12.56 3.49 -5.48
N ASP A 99 13.29 4.51 -5.04
CA ASP A 99 14.38 5.12 -5.81
C ASP A 99 15.54 4.16 -6.09
N LEU A 100 15.62 2.99 -5.44
CA LEU A 100 16.60 1.97 -5.80
C LEU A 100 16.44 1.54 -7.27
N SER A 101 15.22 1.57 -7.79
CA SER A 101 14.93 1.27 -9.19
C SER A 101 15.53 2.28 -10.18
N LEU A 102 15.70 3.54 -9.76
CA LEU A 102 16.40 4.58 -10.52
C LEU A 102 17.92 4.51 -10.30
N ALA A 103 18.34 4.44 -9.05
CA ALA A 103 19.75 4.51 -8.67
C ALA A 103 20.54 3.24 -9.05
N SER A 104 19.89 2.08 -9.00
CA SER A 104 20.49 0.80 -9.36
C SER A 104 19.48 -0.17 -9.98
N PRO A 105 19.14 -0.01 -11.27
CA PRO A 105 18.21 -0.90 -11.97
C PRO A 105 18.64 -2.36 -11.97
N ILE A 106 19.96 -2.63 -12.05
CA ILE A 106 20.51 -3.98 -12.05
C ILE A 106 20.30 -4.66 -10.70
N LEU A 107 20.62 -3.98 -9.59
CA LEU A 107 20.41 -4.55 -8.25
C LEU A 107 18.92 -4.74 -7.96
N THR A 108 18.08 -3.78 -8.37
CA THR A 108 16.62 -3.87 -8.26
C THR A 108 16.10 -5.13 -8.95
N ARG A 109 16.54 -5.40 -10.19
CA ARG A 109 16.16 -6.61 -10.93
C ARG A 109 16.59 -7.89 -10.20
N ILE A 110 17.81 -7.94 -9.67
CA ILE A 110 18.32 -9.12 -8.96
C ILE A 110 17.48 -9.38 -7.71
N LEU A 111 17.22 -8.34 -6.91
CA LEU A 111 16.50 -8.46 -5.66
C LEU A 111 15.00 -8.72 -5.84
N ASN A 112 14.37 -8.18 -6.90
CA ASN A 112 13.01 -8.54 -7.29
C ASN A 112 12.94 -9.95 -7.92
N GLY A 113 14.07 -10.51 -8.38
CA GLY A 113 14.11 -11.78 -9.12
C GLY A 113 13.62 -11.68 -10.57
N HIS A 114 13.15 -10.52 -11.02
CA HIS A 114 12.68 -10.27 -12.38
C HIS A 114 12.87 -8.82 -12.80
N ALA A 115 12.83 -8.57 -14.11
CA ALA A 115 12.78 -7.21 -14.64
C ALA A 115 11.35 -6.67 -14.57
N SER A 116 11.21 -5.36 -14.39
CA SER A 116 9.93 -4.67 -14.58
C SER A 116 9.66 -4.42 -16.06
N SER A 117 8.39 -4.48 -16.48
CA SER A 117 7.96 -4.12 -17.83
C SER A 117 7.70 -2.62 -17.99
N VAL A 118 7.66 -1.90 -16.87
CA VAL A 118 7.50 -0.45 -16.78
C VAL A 118 8.83 0.17 -16.35
N SER A 119 9.15 1.36 -16.87
CA SER A 119 10.37 2.08 -16.46
C SER A 119 10.29 2.53 -14.99
N ALA A 120 11.44 2.64 -14.31
CA ALA A 120 11.50 3.15 -12.94
C ALA A 120 10.92 4.57 -12.84
N GLU A 121 11.22 5.44 -13.82
CA GLU A 121 10.70 6.80 -13.87
C GLU A 121 9.17 6.82 -13.97
N GLU A 122 8.59 6.03 -14.88
CA GLU A 122 7.14 5.95 -15.06
C GLU A 122 6.45 5.40 -13.81
N CYS A 123 7.01 4.36 -13.18
CA CYS A 123 6.51 3.79 -11.94
C CYS A 123 6.46 4.84 -10.81
N LEU A 124 7.58 5.54 -10.59
CA LEU A 124 7.69 6.52 -9.51
C LEU A 124 6.87 7.79 -9.78
N GLN A 125 6.79 8.25 -11.04
CA GLN A 125 5.90 9.34 -11.43
C GLN A 125 4.43 8.98 -11.18
N ARG A 126 4.02 7.74 -11.49
CA ARG A 126 2.68 7.26 -11.19
C ARG A 126 2.42 7.26 -9.67
N ILE A 127 3.32 6.67 -8.88
CA ILE A 127 3.20 6.68 -7.40
C ILE A 127 3.05 8.10 -6.88
N ASN A 128 3.95 9.01 -7.29
CA ASN A 128 3.94 10.40 -6.83
C ASN A 128 2.65 11.14 -7.22
N LYS A 129 2.16 10.94 -8.44
CA LYS A 129 0.91 11.54 -8.92
C LYS A 129 -0.28 11.09 -8.07
N GLU A 130 -0.41 9.78 -7.81
CA GLU A 130 -1.53 9.24 -7.03
C GLU A 130 -1.43 9.64 -5.55
N CYS A 131 -0.23 9.64 -4.96
CA CYS A 131 -0.02 10.13 -3.59
C CYS A 131 -0.38 11.61 -3.45
N LEU A 132 0.03 12.44 -4.40
CA LEU A 132 -0.26 13.86 -4.38
C LEU A 132 -1.77 14.12 -4.50
N ALA A 133 -2.44 13.47 -5.44
CA ALA A 133 -3.89 13.61 -5.61
C ALA A 133 -4.65 13.17 -4.35
N PHE A 134 -4.24 12.05 -3.74
CA PHE A 134 -4.83 11.54 -2.50
C PHE A 134 -4.69 12.53 -1.35
N PHE A 135 -3.49 13.05 -1.11
CA PHE A 135 -3.25 14.01 -0.03
C PHE A 135 -3.88 15.38 -0.30
N ASP A 136 -3.88 15.86 -1.55
CA ASP A 136 -4.54 17.11 -1.91
C ASP A 136 -6.05 17.04 -1.62
N TYR A 137 -6.68 15.90 -1.94
CA TYR A 137 -8.10 15.70 -1.64
C TYR A 137 -8.37 15.62 -0.13
N TYR A 138 -7.73 14.71 0.59
CA TYR A 138 -8.06 14.43 1.99
C TYR A 138 -7.50 15.43 3.00
N LEU A 139 -6.35 16.05 2.71
CA LEU A 139 -5.69 16.96 3.66
C LEU A 139 -5.86 18.44 3.30
N LYS A 140 -6.18 18.75 2.04
CA LYS A 140 -6.31 20.14 1.56
C LYS A 140 -7.69 20.47 1.00
N GLY A 141 -8.56 19.49 0.78
CA GLY A 141 -9.87 19.69 0.16
C GLY A 141 -9.78 20.16 -1.29
N ILE A 142 -8.71 19.78 -2.01
CA ILE A 142 -8.44 20.20 -3.38
C ILE A 142 -8.72 19.03 -4.33
N GLY A 143 -9.53 19.28 -5.35
CA GLY A 143 -9.78 18.33 -6.44
C GLY A 143 -10.73 17.19 -6.06
N VAL A 144 -10.66 16.09 -6.81
CA VAL A 144 -11.41 14.86 -6.61
C VAL A 144 -10.39 13.71 -6.64
N PHE A 145 -10.53 12.74 -5.73
CA PHE A 145 -9.68 11.55 -5.74
C PHE A 145 -10.49 10.31 -6.17
N GLU A 146 -10.07 9.74 -7.30
CA GLU A 146 -10.62 8.51 -7.86
C GLU A 146 -9.48 7.62 -8.32
N ILE A 147 -9.53 6.34 -7.95
CA ILE A 147 -8.65 5.32 -8.52
C ILE A 147 -9.41 4.56 -9.59
N VAL A 148 -8.82 4.51 -10.79
CA VAL A 148 -9.30 3.65 -11.87
C VAL A 148 -8.98 2.21 -11.48
N GLY A 149 -10.01 1.39 -11.26
CA GLY A 149 -9.87 0.00 -10.83
C GLY A 149 -9.98 -0.20 -9.32
N ARG A 150 -11.02 0.35 -8.68
CA ARG A 150 -11.56 -0.27 -7.46
C ARG A 150 -11.92 -1.70 -7.84
N LEU A 151 -11.40 -2.69 -7.11
CA LEU A 151 -11.92 -4.06 -7.23
C LEU A 151 -13.42 -4.07 -6.92
#